data_AF-A0A537YF84-F1
#
_entry.id   AF-A0A537YF84-F1
#
_cell.length_a   1.000
_cell.length_b   1.000
_cell.length_c   1.000
_cell.angle_alpha   90.00
_cell.angle_beta   90.00
_cell.angle_gamma   90.00
#
_symmetry.space_group_name_H-M   'P 1'
#
loop_
_entity.id
_entity.type
_entity.pdbx_description
1 polymer ?
#
loop_
_entity_poly.entity_id
_entity_poly.type
_entity_poly.pdbx_seq_one_letter_code
_entity_poly.pdbx_strand_id
1 'polypeptide(L)' 'PELRPPLKRAGMLTRDSRAKERRKYGLKKARKAPQYSKR' A
#
# COMPACT_ATOMS: atom_id res chain seq x y z
N PRO A 1 -25.14 -3.60 -21.20
CA PRO A 1 -23.99 -3.21 -20.35
C PRO A 1 -23.86 -1.69 -20.15
N GLU A 2 -24.96 -1.04 -19.76
CA GLU A 2 -25.06 0.43 -19.65
C GLU A 2 -24.65 0.98 -18.28
N LEU A 3 -24.67 0.12 -17.25
CA LEU A 3 -24.27 0.44 -15.88
C LEU A 3 -22.76 0.33 -15.65
N ARG A 4 -22.01 -0.30 -16.56
CA ARG A 4 -20.55 -0.43 -16.44
C ARG A 4 -19.83 0.93 -16.55
N PRO A 5 -20.15 1.83 -17.51
CA PRO A 5 -19.57 3.17 -17.56
C PRO A 5 -19.75 4.03 -16.28
N PRO A 6 -20.95 4.14 -15.67
CA PRO A 6 -21.11 4.91 -14.44
C PRO A 6 -20.40 4.23 -13.24
N LEU A 7 -20.46 2.91 -13.10
CA LEU A 7 -19.81 2.19 -11.99
C LEU A 7 -18.28 2.24 -12.07
N LYS A 8 -17.71 2.22 -13.29
CA LYS A 8 -16.26 2.39 -13.49
C LYS A 8 -15.82 3.81 -13.14
N ARG A 9 -16.60 4.84 -13.52
CA ARG A 9 -16.34 6.24 -13.14
C ARG A 9 -16.42 6.45 -11.62
N ALA A 10 -17.35 5.76 -10.95
CA ALA A 10 -17.48 5.77 -9.50
C ALA A 10 -16.42 4.94 -8.75
N GLY A 11 -15.52 4.24 -9.45
CA GLY A 11 -14.43 3.47 -8.83
C GLY A 11 -14.83 2.15 -8.16
N MET A 12 -16.10 1.74 -8.27
CA MET A 12 -16.66 0.58 -7.56
C MET A 12 -16.27 -0.78 -8.16
N LEU A 13 -15.64 -0.78 -9.34
CA LEU A 13 -15.24 -2.00 -10.05
C LEU A 13 -13.77 -2.38 -9.82
N THR A 14 -13.00 -1.54 -9.12
CA THR A 14 -11.57 -1.78 -8.88
C THR A 14 -11.38 -2.46 -7.52
N ARG A 15 -10.65 -3.58 -7.50
CA ARG A 15 -10.20 -4.18 -6.23
C ARG A 15 -9.08 -3.35 -5.65
N ASP A 16 -9.13 -3.09 -4.34
CA ASP A 16 -7.97 -2.55 -3.63
C ASP A 16 -6.82 -3.57 -3.66
N SER A 17 -5.68 -3.15 -4.22
CA SER A 17 -4.47 -3.96 -4.33
C SER A 17 -3.50 -3.72 -3.18
N ARG A 18 -3.80 -2.79 -2.26
CA ARG A 18 -2.94 -2.48 -1.12
C ARG A 18 -2.76 -3.71 -0.25
N ALA A 19 -1.50 -4.04 0.02
CA ALA A 19 -1.11 -5.14 0.88
C ALA A 19 -0.14 -4.64 1.95
N LYS A 20 -0.13 -5.32 3.09
CA LYS A 20 0.82 -5.03 4.16
C LYS A 20 2.23 -5.36 3.68
N GLU A 21 3.14 -4.38 3.78
CA GLU A 21 4.54 -4.61 3.47
C GLU A 21 5.21 -5.54 4.48
N ARG A 22 6.10 -6.40 3.97
CA ARG A 22 6.92 -7.29 4.79
C ARG A 22 7.89 -6.50 5.67
N ARG A 23 8.16 -6.99 6.89
CA ARG A 23 9.26 -6.48 7.72
C ARG A 23 10.60 -6.83 7.05
N LYS A 24 11.46 -5.83 6.85
CA LYS A 24 12.80 -6.01 6.28
C LYS A 24 13.82 -6.14 7.41
N TYR A 25 14.90 -6.88 7.15
CA TYR A 25 15.99 -7.06 8.12
C TYR A 25 16.66 -5.72 8.45
N GLY A 26 17.19 -5.58 9.65
CA GLY A 26 17.77 -4.33 10.16
C GLY A 26 16.76 -3.22 10.48
N LEU A 27 15.48 -3.37 10.11
CA LEU A 27 14.42 -2.39 10.39
C LEU A 27 13.52 -2.84 11.56
N LYS A 28 13.01 -1.84 12.30
CA LYS A 28 12.03 -2.03 13.38
C LYS A 28 10.66 -2.43 12.84
N LYS A 29 10.29 -1.96 11.64
CA LYS A 29 9.04 -2.28 10.91
C LYS A 29 9.32 -2.33 9.41
N ALA A 30 8.30 -2.40 8.55
CA ALA A 30 8.46 -2.45 7.09
C ALA A 30 9.41 -1.38 6.52
N ARG A 31 9.33 -0.15 7.05
CA ARG A 31 10.17 0.99 6.62
C ARG A 31 10.89 1.74 7.76
N LYS A 32 10.58 1.45 9.03
CA LYS A 32 11.11 2.21 10.18
C LYS A 32 12.54 1.75 10.54
N ALA A 33 13.54 2.58 10.27
CA ALA A 33 14.93 2.33 10.66
C ALA A 33 15.18 2.66 12.15
N PRO A 34 16.19 2.03 12.80
CA PRO A 34 16.76 2.54 14.03
C PRO A 34 17.49 3.89 13.77
N GLN A 35 17.64 4.69 14.83
CA GLN A 35 18.45 5.90 14.75
C GLN A 35 19.92 5.50 14.65
N TYR A 36 20.66 6.13 13.74
CA TYR A 36 22.10 5.98 13.62
C TYR A 36 22.81 7.15 14.31
N SER A 37 23.78 6.84 15.17
CA SER A 37 24.69 7.82 15.76
C SER A 37 26.06 7.69 15.10
N LYS A 38 26.45 8.70 14.32
CA LYS A 38 27.87 8.87 13.93
C LYS A 38 28.65 9.32 15.16
N ARG A 39 29.90 8.85 15.27
CA ARG A 39 30.89 9.44 16.17
C ARG A 39 31.37 10.76 15.59
#